data_AF-A0A9D5JDQ8-F1
#
_entry.id   AF-A0A9D5JDQ8-F1
#
_cell.length_a   1.000
_cell.length_b   1.000
_cell.length_c   1.000
_cell.angle_alpha   90.00
_cell.angle_beta   90.00
_cell.angle_gamma   90.00
#
_symmetry.space_group_name_H-M   'P 1'
#
loop_
_entity.id
_entity.type
_entity.pdbx_description
1 polymer ?
#
loop_
_entity_poly.entity_id
_entity_poly.type
_entity_poly.pdbx_seq_one_letter_code
_entity_poly.pdbx_strand_id
1 'polypeptide(L)'
;MIRWLDSRTGLITALKDFLTEDVPGGAAYWYVFGSATLLVLTVQIVTGVILTFYYSPSAQSAWESTKFIYQHVYAGSFLISLHYWGASAMIVLMSLHLLQVLLFGAYKKPREVQWVVGVLLFFIVLSMGLTGYLLPWDLNAYFATQVAINIAASVPVIGPFISNFLSDGSTLGTLTIGRFFGLHVWATPLAILGLVGMHLFILRHNQPAGPPEDIAPKKIGRFYPDQVFYDAIASVLAFAIIVLLSIFMPAPLLGKADPNNAQFIPAPAWYFYALYGLLRMFPQNMSLFPTVILPGVFTMVLLLLPWLDRNPSRMLSRRKAMLSISVLSVATIVGVTIYSAKIIGAEQAKSPVGQTPVVGYGAPANAAQEGPAPVKLSAAGPPGAAPASGQSVFSANCSSCHGANGQGLPGAIPPLAANAYVAGNPKPVIATVVNGMHGQIKVNGAAYNGAMPAWKGKLGPADIASVISYIRSSWGNKAGPVTVDQVKAQLK
;
A
#
# COMPACT_ATOMS: atom_id res chain seq x y z
N MET A 1 37.01 -30.31 -1.03
CA MET A 1 36.28 -29.03 -0.99
C MET A 1 35.21 -28.99 0.11
N ILE A 2 34.19 -29.85 0.09
CA ILE A 2 33.09 -29.87 1.10
C ILE A 2 33.60 -29.95 2.55
N ARG A 3 34.47 -30.93 2.88
CA ARG A 3 35.06 -31.06 4.23
C ARG A 3 35.90 -29.85 4.66
N TRP A 4 36.59 -29.20 3.72
CA TRP A 4 37.37 -27.99 3.99
C TRP A 4 36.43 -26.84 4.38
N LEU A 5 35.36 -26.64 3.62
CA LEU A 5 34.37 -25.59 3.91
C LEU A 5 33.73 -25.82 5.29
N ASP A 6 33.30 -27.06 5.57
CA ASP A 6 32.70 -27.40 6.86
C ASP A 6 33.67 -27.19 8.04
N SER A 7 34.94 -27.56 7.89
CA SER A 7 35.94 -27.35 8.94
C SER A 7 36.22 -25.87 9.28
N ARG A 8 35.84 -24.94 8.38
CA ARG A 8 36.02 -23.49 8.58
C ARG A 8 34.75 -22.79 9.03
N THR A 9 33.59 -23.26 8.57
CA THR A 9 32.32 -22.53 8.76
C THR A 9 31.27 -23.32 9.54
N GLY A 10 31.40 -24.65 9.63
CA GLY A 10 30.38 -25.53 10.21
C GLY A 10 29.06 -25.58 9.43
N LEU A 11 28.98 -24.93 8.26
CA LEU A 11 27.71 -24.74 7.54
C LEU A 11 27.09 -26.06 7.07
N ILE A 12 27.90 -27.05 6.70
CA ILE A 12 27.39 -28.32 6.20
C ILE A 12 26.85 -29.16 7.36
N THR A 13 27.53 -29.13 8.51
CA THR A 13 27.02 -29.77 9.73
C THR A 13 25.72 -29.11 10.18
N ALA A 14 25.68 -27.78 10.29
CA ALA A 14 24.46 -27.05 10.65
C ALA A 14 23.29 -27.32 9.67
N LEU A 15 23.56 -27.39 8.36
CA LEU A 15 22.55 -27.72 7.35
C LEU A 15 22.05 -29.16 7.49
N LYS A 16 22.94 -30.13 7.78
CA LYS A 16 22.54 -31.52 8.01
C LYS A 16 21.69 -31.66 9.25
N ASP A 17 22.06 -31.02 10.34
CA ASP A 17 21.28 -31.02 11.58
C ASP A 17 19.89 -30.43 11.32
N PHE A 18 19.82 -29.32 10.57
CA PHE A 18 18.56 -28.71 10.15
C PHE A 18 17.69 -29.65 9.29
N LEU A 19 18.29 -30.33 8.31
CA LEU A 19 17.56 -31.19 7.37
C LEU A 19 17.11 -32.51 8.00
N THR A 20 17.86 -33.01 8.97
CA THR A 20 17.59 -34.31 9.60
C THR A 20 16.78 -34.22 10.89
N GLU A 21 16.25 -33.04 11.21
CA GLU A 21 15.41 -32.82 12.38
C GLU A 21 14.18 -33.74 12.38
N ASP A 22 13.81 -34.16 13.59
CA ASP A 22 12.70 -35.06 13.82
C ASP A 22 11.36 -34.33 13.67
N VAL A 23 10.40 -34.98 13.01
CA VAL A 23 9.03 -34.49 12.84
C VAL A 23 8.10 -35.35 13.69
N PRO A 24 7.62 -34.83 14.84
CA PRO A 24 6.74 -35.58 15.72
C PRO A 24 5.41 -35.93 15.03
N GLY A 25 5.07 -37.22 15.00
CA GLY A 25 3.93 -37.78 14.26
C GLY A 25 4.23 -38.13 12.79
N GLY A 26 5.45 -37.85 12.32
CA GLY A 26 5.85 -38.01 10.92
C GLY A 26 5.36 -36.87 10.03
N ALA A 27 5.82 -36.91 8.77
CA ALA A 27 5.47 -35.89 7.79
C ALA A 27 3.96 -35.88 7.48
N ALA A 28 3.38 -34.68 7.36
CA ALA A 28 1.94 -34.51 7.15
C ALA A 28 1.60 -33.24 6.34
N TYR A 29 0.52 -33.33 5.56
CA TYR A 29 0.02 -32.21 4.74
C TYR A 29 -0.39 -30.98 5.55
N TRP A 30 -0.77 -31.15 6.82
CA TRP A 30 -1.17 -30.03 7.67
C TRP A 30 0.02 -29.17 8.13
N TYR A 31 1.26 -29.65 8.04
CA TYR A 31 2.44 -28.90 8.52
C TYR A 31 3.01 -27.91 7.49
N VAL A 32 2.41 -27.84 6.30
CA VAL A 32 2.95 -27.07 5.17
C VAL A 32 2.68 -25.56 5.25
N PHE A 33 1.75 -25.10 6.08
CA PHE A 33 1.35 -23.68 6.07
C PHE A 33 2.47 -22.73 6.49
N GLY A 34 3.36 -23.15 7.41
CA GLY A 34 4.50 -22.33 7.83
C GLY A 34 5.52 -22.13 6.69
N SER A 35 5.89 -23.21 6.00
CA SER A 35 6.84 -23.18 4.88
C SER A 35 6.26 -22.45 3.66
N ALA A 36 4.99 -22.68 3.32
CA ALA A 36 4.30 -21.94 2.26
C ALA A 36 4.21 -20.42 2.57
N THR A 37 3.94 -20.05 3.82
CA THR A 37 3.95 -18.64 4.27
C THR A 37 5.34 -18.02 4.11
N LEU A 38 6.41 -18.75 4.45
CA LEU A 38 7.79 -18.27 4.27
C LEU A 38 8.17 -18.08 2.79
N LEU A 39 7.71 -18.98 1.91
CA LEU A 39 7.88 -18.79 0.46
C LEU A 39 7.17 -17.50 0.00
N VAL A 40 5.90 -17.30 0.36
CA VAL A 40 5.15 -16.12 -0.07
C VAL A 40 5.78 -14.84 0.49
N LEU A 41 6.27 -14.85 1.74
CA LEU A 41 7.05 -13.74 2.29
C LEU A 41 8.29 -13.44 1.44
N THR A 42 9.01 -14.48 1.00
CA THR A 42 10.18 -14.32 0.12
C THR A 42 9.77 -13.70 -1.22
N VAL A 43 8.67 -14.15 -1.81
CA VAL A 43 8.11 -13.55 -3.03
C VAL A 43 7.78 -12.07 -2.80
N GLN A 44 7.14 -11.70 -1.69
CA GLN A 44 6.82 -10.31 -1.37
C GLN A 44 8.07 -9.43 -1.24
N ILE A 45 9.12 -9.93 -0.57
CA ILE A 45 10.38 -9.19 -0.42
C ILE A 45 11.05 -8.99 -1.78
N VAL A 46 11.21 -10.06 -2.57
CA VAL A 46 11.89 -10.00 -3.87
C VAL A 46 11.13 -9.08 -4.82
N THR A 47 9.81 -9.25 -4.95
CA THR A 47 8.99 -8.41 -5.82
C THR A 47 8.96 -6.96 -5.34
N GLY A 48 8.86 -6.73 -4.03
CA GLY A 48 8.90 -5.40 -3.44
C GLY A 48 10.21 -4.66 -3.74
N VAL A 49 11.35 -5.33 -3.55
CA VAL A 49 12.67 -4.77 -3.90
C VAL A 49 12.78 -4.46 -5.39
N ILE A 50 12.23 -5.29 -6.28
CA ILE A 50 12.26 -5.01 -7.71
C ILE A 50 11.39 -3.77 -8.04
N LEU A 51 10.22 -3.64 -7.41
CA LEU A 51 9.31 -2.51 -7.63
C LEU A 51 9.92 -1.17 -7.18
N THR A 52 10.76 -1.14 -6.14
CA THR A 52 11.38 0.11 -5.67
C THR A 52 12.37 0.71 -6.66
N PHE A 53 12.90 -0.05 -7.62
CA PHE A 53 13.76 0.52 -8.68
C PHE A 53 12.99 1.43 -9.66
N TYR A 54 11.67 1.31 -9.73
CA TYR A 54 10.82 2.05 -10.66
C TYR A 54 9.84 3.00 -9.98
N TYR A 55 9.51 2.74 -8.71
CA TYR A 55 8.52 3.49 -7.96
C TYR A 55 9.08 4.81 -7.41
N SER A 56 8.31 5.90 -7.53
CA SER A 56 8.69 7.22 -7.02
C SER A 56 7.71 7.73 -5.94
N PRO A 57 8.11 7.75 -4.64
CA PRO A 57 7.23 8.02 -3.50
C PRO A 57 6.92 9.52 -3.32
N SER A 58 6.08 10.09 -4.19
CA SER A 58 5.55 11.46 -4.03
C SER A 58 4.11 11.57 -4.51
N ALA A 59 3.33 12.53 -4.00
CA ALA A 59 1.94 12.70 -4.42
C ALA A 59 1.81 13.05 -5.92
N GLN A 60 2.88 13.62 -6.50
CA GLN A 60 2.94 13.98 -7.92
C GLN A 60 3.24 12.76 -8.79
N SER A 61 4.14 11.87 -8.35
CA SER A 61 4.74 10.81 -9.17
C SER A 61 4.32 9.38 -8.81
N ALA A 62 3.73 9.12 -7.63
CA ALA A 62 3.45 7.77 -7.15
C ALA A 62 2.52 7.01 -8.11
N TRP A 63 1.41 7.65 -8.49
CA TRP A 63 0.47 7.06 -9.46
C TRP A 63 1.08 6.91 -10.85
N GLU A 64 1.81 7.94 -11.34
CA GLU A 64 2.44 7.89 -12.67
C GLU A 64 3.51 6.79 -12.76
N SER A 65 4.35 6.65 -11.72
CA SER A 65 5.36 5.60 -11.66
C SER A 65 4.75 4.20 -11.53
N THR A 66 3.62 4.06 -10.82
CA THR A 66 2.86 2.81 -10.74
C THR A 66 2.28 2.43 -12.10
N LYS A 67 1.65 3.37 -12.80
CA LYS A 67 1.17 3.18 -14.18
C LYS A 67 2.32 2.86 -15.14
N PHE A 68 3.47 3.52 -14.99
CA PHE A 68 4.67 3.26 -15.78
C PHE A 68 5.19 1.83 -15.59
N ILE A 69 5.27 1.33 -14.35
CA ILE A 69 5.62 -0.06 -14.08
C ILE A 69 4.65 -0.98 -14.82
N TYR A 70 3.36 -0.71 -14.73
CA TYR A 70 2.35 -1.54 -15.33
C TYR A 70 2.47 -1.63 -16.87
N GLN A 71 2.71 -0.48 -17.53
CA GLN A 71 2.62 -0.37 -18.99
C GLN A 71 3.96 -0.45 -19.74
N HIS A 72 5.09 -0.10 -19.10
CA HIS A 72 6.37 0.10 -19.79
C HIS A 72 7.51 -0.77 -19.28
N VAL A 73 7.44 -1.26 -18.05
CA VAL A 73 8.46 -2.18 -17.54
C VAL A 73 8.18 -3.57 -18.11
N TYR A 74 9.23 -4.24 -18.60
CA TYR A 74 9.12 -5.62 -19.07
C TYR A 74 8.55 -6.51 -17.97
N ALA A 75 7.46 -7.21 -18.27
CA ALA A 75 6.69 -8.01 -17.31
C ALA A 75 6.23 -7.20 -16.07
N GLY A 76 6.13 -5.87 -16.13
CA GLY A 76 5.82 -5.02 -14.98
C GLY A 76 4.38 -5.19 -14.48
N SER A 77 3.39 -5.35 -15.36
CA SER A 77 2.03 -5.75 -15.00
C SER A 77 2.00 -7.10 -14.26
N PHE A 78 2.81 -8.07 -14.68
CA PHE A 78 2.93 -9.35 -13.98
C PHE A 78 3.61 -9.17 -12.62
N LEU A 79 4.71 -8.41 -12.54
CA LEU A 79 5.45 -8.14 -11.30
C LEU A 79 4.57 -7.48 -10.23
N ILE A 80 3.85 -6.41 -10.59
CA ILE A 80 2.97 -5.71 -9.64
C ILE A 80 1.80 -6.60 -9.22
N SER A 81 1.29 -7.43 -10.14
CA SER A 81 0.23 -8.41 -9.84
C SER A 81 0.73 -9.52 -8.93
N LEU A 82 1.97 -9.98 -9.11
CA LEU A 82 2.60 -10.98 -8.26
C LEU A 82 2.72 -10.47 -6.82
N HIS A 83 3.11 -9.20 -6.64
CA HIS A 83 3.17 -8.54 -5.34
C HIS A 83 1.78 -8.34 -4.72
N TYR A 84 0.78 -7.97 -5.53
CA TYR A 84 -0.61 -7.76 -5.10
C TYR A 84 -1.29 -9.06 -4.64
N TRP A 85 -1.24 -10.11 -5.46
CA TRP A 85 -1.82 -11.41 -5.13
C TRP A 85 -1.02 -12.14 -4.05
N GLY A 86 0.30 -11.95 -4.03
CA GLY A 86 1.17 -12.44 -2.96
C GLY A 86 0.78 -11.87 -1.60
N ALA A 87 0.38 -10.59 -1.52
CA ALA A 87 -0.15 -10.01 -0.28
C ALA A 87 -1.43 -10.71 0.19
N SER A 88 -2.36 -11.00 -0.73
CA SER A 88 -3.59 -11.77 -0.40
C SER A 88 -3.28 -13.19 0.04
N ALA A 89 -2.39 -13.89 -0.67
CA ALA A 89 -1.96 -15.24 -0.32
C ALA A 89 -1.28 -15.28 1.06
N MET A 90 -0.48 -14.25 1.40
CA MET A 90 0.16 -14.13 2.71
C MET A 90 -0.90 -14.12 3.83
N ILE A 91 -1.94 -13.29 3.72
CA ILE A 91 -3.00 -13.23 4.73
C ILE A 91 -3.76 -14.55 4.84
N VAL A 92 -4.09 -15.20 3.72
CA VAL A 92 -4.76 -16.49 3.72
C VAL A 92 -3.91 -17.57 4.41
N LEU A 93 -2.66 -17.74 3.99
CA LEU A 93 -1.76 -18.76 4.54
C LEU A 93 -1.45 -18.52 6.02
N MET A 94 -1.23 -17.27 6.43
CA MET A 94 -1.04 -16.95 7.85
C MET A 94 -2.29 -17.23 8.68
N SER A 95 -3.48 -16.93 8.16
CA SER A 95 -4.75 -17.22 8.85
C SER A 95 -4.95 -18.72 9.01
N LEU A 96 -4.66 -19.51 7.96
CA LEU A 96 -4.69 -20.97 8.00
C LEU A 96 -3.65 -21.53 8.98
N HIS A 97 -2.45 -20.98 8.99
CA HIS A 97 -1.39 -21.37 9.92
C HIS A 97 -1.78 -21.08 11.37
N LEU A 98 -2.30 -19.88 11.66
CA LEU A 98 -2.77 -19.49 12.99
C LEU A 98 -3.93 -20.40 13.45
N LEU A 99 -4.90 -20.65 12.56
CA LEU A 99 -6.03 -21.54 12.83
C LEU A 99 -5.57 -22.97 13.08
N GLN A 100 -4.63 -23.49 12.30
CA GLN A 100 -4.05 -24.82 12.53
C GLN A 100 -3.45 -24.92 13.93
N VAL A 101 -2.60 -23.96 14.33
CA VAL A 101 -1.95 -23.94 15.65
C VAL A 101 -2.99 -23.87 16.77
N LEU A 102 -4.05 -23.07 16.59
CA LEU A 102 -5.18 -22.94 17.51
C LEU A 102 -5.91 -24.28 17.69
N LEU A 103 -6.30 -24.91 16.58
CA LEU A 103 -7.03 -26.19 16.57
C LEU A 103 -6.17 -27.32 17.11
N PHE A 104 -4.87 -27.33 16.84
CA PHE A 104 -3.94 -28.37 17.30
C PHE A 104 -3.48 -28.18 18.75
N GLY A 105 -3.82 -27.03 19.36
CA GLY A 105 -3.38 -26.69 20.71
C GLY A 105 -1.86 -26.57 20.81
N ALA A 106 -1.20 -26.25 19.69
CA ALA A 106 0.25 -26.19 19.59
C ALA A 106 0.85 -24.96 20.28
N TYR A 107 0.01 -24.01 20.73
CA TYR A 107 0.38 -22.87 21.56
C TYR A 107 0.57 -23.21 23.05
N LYS A 108 0.16 -24.41 23.49
CA LYS A 108 0.32 -24.84 24.89
C LYS A 108 1.80 -25.05 25.23
N LYS A 109 2.08 -25.14 26.54
CA LYS A 109 3.42 -25.37 27.10
C LYS A 109 4.24 -26.39 26.31
N PRO A 110 5.53 -26.13 26.01
CA PRO A 110 6.33 -24.93 26.31
C PRO A 110 6.34 -23.85 25.19
N ARG A 111 5.29 -23.77 24.36
CA ARG A 111 5.26 -22.95 23.13
C ARG A 111 4.48 -21.64 23.29
N GLU A 112 4.27 -21.18 24.52
CA GLU A 112 3.51 -19.96 24.81
C GLU A 112 4.15 -18.73 24.15
N VAL A 113 5.47 -18.61 24.25
CA VAL A 113 6.22 -17.48 23.63
C VAL A 113 6.16 -17.56 22.10
N GLN A 114 6.23 -18.77 21.53
CA GLN A 114 6.14 -18.96 20.08
C GLN A 114 4.79 -18.49 19.55
N TRP A 115 3.71 -18.76 20.28
CA TRP A 115 2.37 -18.28 19.96
C TRP A 115 2.27 -16.75 20.01
N VAL A 116 2.78 -16.11 21.07
CA VAL A 116 2.79 -14.64 21.17
C VAL A 116 3.53 -14.03 19.98
N VAL A 117 4.72 -14.54 19.63
CA VAL A 117 5.46 -14.10 18.45
C VAL A 117 4.66 -14.31 17.16
N GLY A 118 3.97 -15.45 17.02
CA GLY A 118 3.11 -15.74 15.87
C GLY A 118 1.92 -14.78 15.74
N VAL A 119 1.27 -14.43 16.85
CA VAL A 119 0.18 -13.44 16.87
C VAL A 119 0.71 -12.04 16.52
N LEU A 120 1.86 -11.63 17.06
CA LEU A 120 2.50 -10.37 16.69
C LEU A 120 2.86 -10.34 15.19
N LEU A 121 3.39 -11.43 14.65
CA LEU A 121 3.67 -11.59 13.22
C LEU A 121 2.40 -11.43 12.38
N PHE A 122 1.28 -12.01 12.80
CA PHE A 122 0.00 -11.87 12.09
C PHE A 122 -0.44 -10.40 11.99
N PHE A 123 -0.39 -9.65 13.10
CA PHE A 123 -0.80 -8.25 13.10
C PHE A 123 0.17 -7.33 12.36
N ILE A 124 1.48 -7.57 12.42
CA ILE A 124 2.45 -6.74 11.67
C ILE A 124 2.35 -7.00 10.16
N VAL A 125 1.97 -8.21 9.72
CA VAL A 125 1.69 -8.48 8.30
C VAL A 125 0.37 -7.84 7.85
N LEU A 126 -0.64 -7.76 8.72
CA LEU A 126 -1.81 -6.91 8.43
C LEU A 126 -1.41 -5.44 8.26
N SER A 127 -0.49 -4.93 9.09
CA SER A 127 0.07 -3.58 8.91
C SER A 127 0.85 -3.42 7.60
N MET A 128 1.56 -4.44 7.12
CA MET A 128 2.16 -4.44 5.77
C MET A 128 1.11 -4.28 4.67
N GLY A 129 -0.01 -5.00 4.80
CA GLY A 129 -1.14 -4.89 3.89
C GLY A 129 -1.69 -3.46 3.82
N LEU A 130 -1.88 -2.81 4.98
CA LEU A 130 -2.35 -1.42 5.05
C LEU A 130 -1.33 -0.42 4.47
N THR A 131 -0.07 -0.53 4.86
CA THR A 131 0.96 0.46 4.48
C THR A 131 1.32 0.39 3.00
N GLY A 132 1.30 -0.82 2.40
CA GLY A 132 1.52 -1.01 0.97
C GLY A 132 0.33 -0.58 0.10
N TYR A 133 -0.90 -0.70 0.62
CA TYR A 133 -2.13 -0.36 -0.10
C TYR A 133 -2.19 1.10 -0.54
N LEU A 134 -1.53 2.00 0.20
CA LEU A 134 -1.49 3.42 -0.13
C LEU A 134 -0.60 3.73 -1.34
N LEU A 135 0.46 2.95 -1.56
CA LEU A 135 1.57 3.31 -2.45
C LEU A 135 1.16 3.55 -3.92
N PRO A 136 0.21 2.80 -4.52
CA PRO A 136 -0.27 3.09 -5.88
C PRO A 136 -0.85 4.51 -6.06
N TRP A 137 -1.28 5.16 -4.98
CA TRP A 137 -1.84 6.52 -4.97
C TRP A 137 -2.99 6.74 -5.96
N ASP A 138 -3.82 5.70 -6.13
CA ASP A 138 -5.08 5.81 -6.85
C ASP A 138 -6.21 6.31 -5.92
N LEU A 139 -7.38 6.56 -6.52
CA LEU A 139 -8.55 7.08 -5.84
C LEU A 139 -8.96 6.21 -4.63
N ASN A 140 -8.86 4.89 -4.76
CA ASN A 140 -9.23 3.99 -3.68
C ASN A 140 -8.19 3.96 -2.56
N ALA A 141 -6.91 3.88 -2.92
CA ALA A 141 -5.79 3.91 -1.99
C ALA A 141 -5.83 5.17 -1.10
N TYR A 142 -6.09 6.33 -1.69
CA TYR A 142 -6.18 7.61 -0.97
C TYR A 142 -7.29 7.59 0.08
N PHE A 143 -8.53 7.34 -0.31
CA PHE A 143 -9.67 7.41 0.60
C PHE A 143 -9.70 6.25 1.61
N ALA A 144 -9.28 5.04 1.22
CA ALA A 144 -9.16 3.92 2.15
C ALA A 144 -8.13 4.22 3.26
N THR A 145 -7.01 4.86 2.90
CA THR A 145 -5.99 5.27 3.88
C THR A 145 -6.48 6.39 4.77
N GLN A 146 -7.24 7.35 4.23
CA GLN A 146 -7.87 8.39 5.06
C GLN A 146 -8.79 7.77 6.12
N VAL A 147 -9.60 6.76 5.76
CA VAL A 147 -10.43 6.03 6.72
C VAL A 147 -9.57 5.34 7.80
N ALA A 148 -8.48 4.68 7.41
CA ALA A 148 -7.59 4.00 8.36
C ALA A 148 -6.92 4.98 9.34
N ILE A 149 -6.44 6.13 8.86
CA ILE A 149 -5.85 7.19 9.69
C ILE A 149 -6.92 7.77 10.64
N ASN A 150 -8.15 7.97 10.17
CA ASN A 150 -9.25 8.47 11.02
C ASN A 150 -9.61 7.47 12.13
N ILE A 151 -9.59 6.17 11.85
CA ILE A 151 -9.77 5.13 12.88
C ILE A 151 -8.63 5.21 13.90
N ALA A 152 -7.38 5.33 13.45
CA ALA A 152 -6.23 5.48 14.35
C ALA A 152 -6.32 6.76 15.19
N ALA A 153 -6.81 7.86 14.63
CA ALA A 153 -7.01 9.13 15.32
C ALA A 153 -8.02 9.04 16.47
N SER A 154 -8.98 8.10 16.40
CA SER A 154 -10.00 7.91 17.43
C SER A 154 -9.43 7.37 18.76
N VAL A 155 -8.23 6.77 18.75
CA VAL A 155 -7.61 6.19 19.93
C VAL A 155 -7.23 7.30 20.93
N PRO A 156 -7.69 7.26 22.19
CA PRO A 156 -7.33 8.24 23.19
C PRO A 156 -5.81 8.31 23.42
N VAL A 157 -5.30 9.50 23.76
CA VAL A 157 -3.88 9.79 24.07
C VAL A 157 -2.94 9.68 22.87
N ILE A 158 -2.84 8.52 22.24
CA ILE A 158 -1.87 8.24 21.17
C ILE A 158 -2.41 8.52 19.76
N GLY A 159 -3.74 8.54 19.57
CA GLY A 159 -4.37 8.70 18.26
C GLY A 159 -3.99 10.00 17.55
N PRO A 160 -4.05 11.18 18.20
CA PRO A 160 -3.64 12.45 17.58
C PRO A 160 -2.17 12.47 17.16
N PHE A 161 -1.28 11.83 17.94
CA PHE A 161 0.13 11.71 17.57
C PHE A 161 0.31 10.85 16.32
N ILE A 162 -0.35 9.69 16.27
CA ILE A 162 -0.31 8.77 15.13
C ILE A 162 -0.87 9.45 13.88
N SER A 163 -2.03 10.11 13.97
CA SER A 163 -2.66 10.75 12.82
C SER A 163 -1.81 11.89 12.29
N ASN A 164 -1.29 12.77 13.15
CA ASN A 164 -0.42 13.88 12.74
C ASN A 164 0.91 13.39 12.15
N PHE A 165 1.42 12.26 12.65
CA PHE A 165 2.60 11.62 12.06
C PHE A 165 2.28 10.96 10.72
N LEU A 166 1.10 10.40 10.51
CA LEU A 166 0.79 9.72 9.25
C LEU A 166 0.25 10.67 8.17
N SER A 167 -0.42 11.75 8.54
CA SER A 167 -0.99 12.74 7.61
C SER A 167 -0.02 13.89 7.28
N ASP A 168 -0.39 14.67 6.27
CA ASP A 168 0.27 15.93 5.88
C ASP A 168 -0.57 17.12 6.40
N GLY A 169 -0.99 17.03 7.68
CA GLY A 169 -1.96 17.94 8.28
C GLY A 169 -3.41 17.51 8.02
N SER A 170 -4.19 18.35 7.35
CA SER A 170 -5.63 18.12 7.08
C SER A 170 -5.91 17.27 5.84
N THR A 171 -4.90 16.99 5.02
CA THR A 171 -5.00 16.16 3.82
C THR A 171 -3.85 15.15 3.75
N LEU A 172 -3.92 14.22 2.80
CA LEU A 172 -2.80 13.31 2.52
C LEU A 172 -1.98 13.89 1.36
N GLY A 173 -0.68 13.99 1.57
CA GLY A 173 0.25 14.61 0.62
C GLY A 173 1.53 13.82 0.44
N THR A 174 2.56 14.48 -0.11
CA THR A 174 3.86 13.85 -0.37
C THR A 174 4.51 13.34 0.91
N LEU A 175 4.33 14.04 2.04
CA LEU A 175 4.91 13.61 3.32
C LEU A 175 4.27 12.30 3.82
N THR A 176 2.94 12.16 3.67
CA THR A 176 2.22 10.92 3.98
C THR A 176 2.79 9.75 3.18
N ILE A 177 2.88 9.87 1.85
CA ILE A 177 3.41 8.79 1.00
C ILE A 177 4.84 8.45 1.39
N GLY A 178 5.71 9.45 1.60
CA GLY A 178 7.09 9.22 1.99
C GLY A 178 7.21 8.43 3.30
N ARG A 179 6.37 8.73 4.29
CA ARG A 179 6.33 8.00 5.57
C ARG A 179 5.79 6.59 5.41
N PHE A 180 4.70 6.40 4.66
CA PHE A 180 4.15 5.07 4.38
C PHE A 180 5.11 4.20 3.58
N PHE A 181 5.81 4.77 2.60
CA PHE A 181 6.89 4.10 1.87
C PHE A 181 8.01 3.66 2.82
N GLY A 182 8.45 4.56 3.71
CA GLY A 182 9.44 4.24 4.74
C GLY A 182 9.01 3.07 5.66
N LEU A 183 7.75 3.11 6.11
CA LEU A 183 7.17 2.07 6.95
C LEU A 183 7.04 0.72 6.21
N HIS A 184 6.58 0.74 4.96
CA HIS A 184 6.31 -0.45 4.17
C HIS A 184 7.58 -1.13 3.65
N VAL A 185 8.58 -0.35 3.22
CA VAL A 185 9.79 -0.90 2.58
C VAL A 185 10.89 -1.22 3.58
N TRP A 186 11.00 -0.45 4.67
CA TRP A 186 12.13 -0.57 5.60
C TRP A 186 11.69 -1.05 6.98
N ALA A 187 10.93 -0.24 7.71
CA ALA A 187 10.70 -0.47 9.14
C ALA A 187 9.95 -1.78 9.41
N THR A 188 8.84 -1.99 8.71
CA THR A 188 7.96 -3.14 8.94
C THR A 188 8.56 -4.45 8.41
N PRO A 189 9.18 -4.51 7.21
CA PRO A 189 9.89 -5.72 6.77
C PRO A 189 11.04 -6.12 7.69
N LEU A 190 11.84 -5.17 8.20
CA LEU A 190 12.90 -5.49 9.15
C LEU A 190 12.36 -6.09 10.45
N ALA A 191 11.26 -5.55 10.97
CA ALA A 191 10.59 -6.11 12.14
C ALA A 191 10.04 -7.52 11.87
N ILE A 192 9.46 -7.76 10.69
CA ILE A 192 9.01 -9.09 10.26
C ILE A 192 10.19 -10.07 10.20
N LEU A 193 11.31 -9.70 9.57
CA LEU A 193 12.50 -10.56 9.49
C LEU A 193 13.04 -10.93 10.87
N GLY A 194 13.12 -9.96 11.79
CA GLY A 194 13.52 -10.20 13.17
C GLY A 194 12.57 -11.14 13.91
N LEU A 195 11.26 -10.92 13.79
CA LEU A 195 10.25 -11.77 14.42
C LEU A 195 10.15 -13.17 13.79
N VAL A 196 10.33 -13.31 12.48
CA VAL A 196 10.43 -14.62 11.80
C VAL A 196 11.66 -15.37 12.28
N GLY A 197 12.82 -14.70 12.38
CA GLY A 197 14.03 -15.27 12.95
C GLY A 197 13.79 -15.79 14.38
N MET A 198 13.18 -14.97 15.24
CA MET A 198 12.79 -15.37 16.59
C MET A 198 11.79 -16.52 16.59
N HIS A 199 10.78 -16.50 15.71
CA HIS A 199 9.76 -17.54 15.62
C HIS A 199 10.36 -18.90 15.25
N LEU A 200 11.24 -18.93 14.24
CA LEU A 200 11.95 -20.13 13.82
C LEU A 200 12.95 -20.60 14.88
N PHE A 201 13.66 -19.68 15.54
CA PHE A 201 14.57 -20.04 16.64
C PHE A 201 13.84 -20.75 17.78
N ILE A 202 12.69 -20.20 18.23
CA ILE A 202 11.89 -20.81 19.31
C ILE A 202 11.31 -22.15 18.85
N LEU A 203 10.83 -22.25 17.59
CA LEU A 203 10.36 -23.51 17.02
C LEU A 203 11.45 -24.59 17.10
N ARG A 204 12.71 -24.25 16.77
CA ARG A 204 13.83 -25.19 16.84
C ARG A 204 14.18 -25.54 18.28
N HIS A 205 14.11 -24.58 19.20
CA HIS A 205 14.38 -24.86 20.62
C HIS A 205 13.33 -25.80 21.25
N ASN A 206 12.04 -25.55 20.98
CA ASN A 206 10.93 -26.28 21.61
C ASN A 206 10.40 -27.47 20.81
N GLN A 207 10.90 -27.65 19.58
CA GLN A 207 10.46 -28.64 18.60
C GLN A 207 8.97 -28.48 18.18
N PRO A 208 8.57 -28.95 16.98
CA PRO A 208 7.18 -28.95 16.57
C PRO A 208 6.29 -29.74 17.54
N ALA A 209 5.04 -29.32 17.71
CA ALA A 209 4.14 -29.99 18.64
C ALA A 209 3.64 -31.35 18.12
N GLY A 210 3.71 -31.60 16.81
CA GLY A 210 3.15 -32.80 16.18
C GLY A 210 1.60 -32.83 16.18
N PRO A 211 0.99 -34.01 15.97
CA PRO A 211 -0.46 -34.15 15.87
C PRO A 211 -1.15 -33.77 17.20
N PRO A 212 -2.46 -33.45 17.18
CA PRO A 212 -3.22 -33.05 18.37
C PRO A 212 -3.52 -34.25 19.28
N GLU A 213 -2.47 -34.82 19.87
CA GLU A 213 -2.50 -35.95 20.78
C GLU A 213 -1.98 -35.53 22.17
N ASP A 214 -2.49 -36.19 23.21
CA ASP A 214 -2.08 -35.94 24.60
C ASP A 214 -0.87 -36.80 25.02
N ILE A 215 -0.56 -37.83 24.23
CA ILE A 215 0.60 -38.70 24.40
C ILE A 215 1.72 -38.31 23.46
N ALA A 216 2.96 -38.66 23.81
CA ALA A 216 4.08 -38.48 22.91
C ALA A 216 3.83 -39.26 21.60
N PRO A 217 4.02 -38.63 20.42
CA PRO A 217 3.72 -39.27 19.15
C PRO A 217 4.60 -40.50 18.95
N LYS A 218 3.97 -41.63 18.62
CA LYS A 218 4.65 -42.92 18.45
C LYS A 218 5.56 -42.98 17.22
N LYS A 219 5.20 -42.23 16.18
CA LYS A 219 5.97 -42.13 14.93
C LYS A 219 6.80 -40.87 14.96
N ILE A 220 8.10 -41.01 14.80
CA ILE A 220 9.02 -39.90 14.57
C ILE A 220 9.50 -40.03 13.12
N GLY A 221 9.09 -39.08 12.28
CA GLY A 221 9.59 -38.97 10.91
C GLY A 221 10.78 -38.01 10.82
N ARG A 222 11.35 -37.86 9.63
CA ARG A 222 12.42 -36.88 9.37
C ARG A 222 11.89 -35.70 8.58
N PHE A 223 12.48 -34.52 8.76
CA PHE A 223 12.13 -33.34 8.00
C PHE A 223 12.50 -33.52 6.51
N TYR A 224 13.74 -33.91 6.22
CA TYR A 224 14.16 -34.35 4.89
C TYR A 224 14.26 -35.88 4.82
N PRO A 225 13.76 -36.53 3.74
CA PRO A 225 13.11 -35.92 2.56
C PRO A 225 11.60 -35.71 2.72
N ASP A 226 10.98 -36.34 3.71
CA ASP A 226 9.53 -36.56 3.74
C ASP A 226 8.72 -35.26 3.88
N GLN A 227 8.99 -34.44 4.89
CA GLN A 227 8.24 -33.21 5.11
C GLN A 227 8.59 -32.15 4.05
N VAL A 228 9.86 -32.06 3.65
CA VAL A 228 10.32 -31.16 2.58
C VAL A 228 9.57 -31.41 1.28
N PHE A 229 9.23 -32.67 0.96
CA PHE A 229 8.44 -32.99 -0.23
C PHE A 229 7.02 -32.40 -0.17
N TYR A 230 6.31 -32.56 0.96
CA TYR A 230 4.97 -31.96 1.13
C TYR A 230 5.02 -30.43 1.15
N ASP A 231 6.03 -29.86 1.82
CA ASP A 231 6.27 -28.43 1.86
C ASP A 231 6.52 -27.86 0.45
N ALA A 232 7.31 -28.57 -0.37
CA ALA A 232 7.59 -28.18 -1.74
C ALA A 232 6.32 -28.21 -2.61
N ILE A 233 5.50 -29.27 -2.51
CA ILE A 233 4.23 -29.35 -3.24
C ILE A 233 3.31 -28.19 -2.87
N ALA A 234 3.07 -27.98 -1.57
CA ALA A 234 2.19 -26.91 -1.11
C ALA A 234 2.68 -25.53 -1.52
N SER A 235 3.99 -25.30 -1.44
CA SER A 235 4.65 -24.06 -1.83
C SER A 235 4.56 -23.80 -3.33
N VAL A 236 4.79 -24.82 -4.17
CA VAL A 236 4.63 -24.74 -5.62
C VAL A 236 3.17 -24.49 -6.00
N LEU A 237 2.22 -25.17 -5.35
CA LEU A 237 0.79 -24.93 -5.59
C LEU A 237 0.38 -23.50 -5.22
N ALA A 238 0.80 -23.00 -4.05
CA ALA A 238 0.55 -21.63 -3.64
C ALA A 238 1.14 -20.62 -4.64
N PHE A 239 2.39 -20.83 -5.06
CA PHE A 239 3.04 -19.98 -6.05
C PHE A 239 2.35 -20.04 -7.42
N ALA A 240 1.99 -21.23 -7.89
CA ALA A 240 1.27 -21.41 -9.14
C ALA A 240 -0.08 -20.68 -9.13
N ILE A 241 -0.83 -20.74 -8.02
CA ILE A 241 -2.07 -19.97 -7.87
C ILE A 241 -1.80 -18.47 -7.98
N ILE A 242 -0.79 -17.94 -7.27
CA ILE A 242 -0.45 -16.51 -7.34
C ILE A 242 -0.06 -16.12 -8.78
N VAL A 243 0.72 -16.95 -9.48
CA VAL A 243 1.10 -16.72 -10.89
C VAL A 243 -0.13 -16.71 -11.80
N LEU A 244 -1.03 -17.68 -11.67
CA LEU A 244 -2.26 -17.76 -12.45
C LEU A 244 -3.15 -16.53 -12.20
N LEU A 245 -3.34 -16.14 -10.94
CA LEU A 245 -4.06 -14.92 -10.59
C LEU A 245 -3.40 -13.68 -11.20
N SER A 246 -2.07 -13.62 -11.20
CA SER A 246 -1.31 -12.49 -11.75
C SER A 246 -1.43 -12.36 -13.27
N ILE A 247 -1.60 -13.49 -13.98
CA ILE A 247 -1.76 -13.51 -15.43
C ILE A 247 -3.21 -13.21 -15.83
N PHE A 248 -4.18 -13.86 -15.18
CA PHE A 248 -5.59 -13.79 -15.60
C PHE A 248 -6.39 -12.68 -14.92
N MET A 249 -5.96 -12.22 -13.74
CA MET A 249 -6.59 -11.15 -12.98
C MET A 249 -5.55 -10.14 -12.54
N PRO A 250 -4.88 -9.43 -13.46
CA PRO A 250 -3.82 -8.51 -13.09
C PRO A 250 -4.33 -7.40 -12.15
N ALA A 251 -3.45 -6.91 -11.28
CA ALA A 251 -3.82 -5.97 -10.22
C ALA A 251 -4.51 -4.73 -10.80
N PRO A 252 -5.72 -4.36 -10.31
CA PRO A 252 -6.41 -3.17 -10.77
C PRO A 252 -5.71 -1.90 -10.27
N LEU A 253 -5.64 -0.88 -11.12
CA LEU A 253 -5.21 0.47 -10.75
C LEU A 253 -6.31 1.45 -11.14
N LEU A 254 -6.90 2.13 -10.17
CA LEU A 254 -7.94 3.13 -10.42
C LEU A 254 -7.35 4.45 -10.92
N GLY A 255 -8.24 5.39 -11.26
CA GLY A 255 -7.84 6.75 -11.61
C GLY A 255 -7.00 7.42 -10.50
N LYS A 256 -6.18 8.38 -10.91
CA LYS A 256 -5.32 9.14 -9.99
C LYS A 256 -6.12 9.75 -8.85
N ALA A 257 -5.56 9.72 -7.64
CA ALA A 257 -6.21 10.29 -6.46
C ALA A 257 -6.61 11.76 -6.67
N ASP A 258 -7.88 12.07 -6.43
CA ASP A 258 -8.43 13.43 -6.38
C ASP A 258 -9.07 13.67 -5.00
N PRO A 259 -8.41 14.44 -4.12
CA PRO A 259 -8.91 14.75 -2.78
C PRO A 259 -10.29 15.43 -2.76
N ASN A 260 -10.71 16.07 -3.86
CA ASN A 260 -11.97 16.79 -3.93
C ASN A 260 -13.16 15.90 -4.29
N ASN A 261 -12.90 14.61 -4.57
CA ASN A 261 -13.94 13.67 -4.98
C ASN A 261 -14.68 13.07 -3.78
N ALA A 262 -15.54 13.87 -3.15
CA ALA A 262 -16.32 13.47 -1.97
C ALA A 262 -17.40 12.41 -2.25
N GLN A 263 -17.67 12.08 -3.52
CA GLN A 263 -18.69 11.10 -3.92
C GLN A 263 -18.10 9.69 -4.14
N PHE A 264 -16.77 9.56 -4.08
CA PHE A 264 -16.11 8.26 -4.21
C PHE A 264 -16.36 7.39 -2.98
N ILE A 265 -16.73 6.12 -3.21
CA ILE A 265 -16.97 5.14 -2.14
C ILE A 265 -15.76 4.20 -2.05
N PRO A 266 -14.86 4.38 -1.05
CA PRO A 266 -13.68 3.55 -0.90
C PRO A 266 -14.03 2.14 -0.42
N ALA A 267 -13.30 1.17 -0.97
CA ALA A 267 -13.28 -0.21 -0.51
C ALA A 267 -11.89 -0.53 0.04
N PRO A 268 -11.75 -0.85 1.34
CA PRO A 268 -10.46 -1.30 1.86
C PRO A 268 -10.09 -2.67 1.26
N ALA A 269 -8.89 -3.18 1.50
CA ALA A 269 -8.56 -4.54 1.08
C ALA A 269 -9.53 -5.57 1.71
N TRP A 270 -9.78 -6.69 1.03
CA TRP A 270 -10.79 -7.68 1.44
C TRP A 270 -10.58 -8.21 2.87
N TYR A 271 -9.32 -8.33 3.31
CA TYR A 271 -8.97 -8.76 4.66
C TYR A 271 -9.26 -7.71 5.75
N PHE A 272 -9.67 -6.49 5.37
CA PHE A 272 -10.18 -5.45 6.27
C PHE A 272 -11.70 -5.25 6.18
N TYR A 273 -12.41 -5.98 5.31
CA TYR A 273 -13.87 -5.87 5.21
C TYR A 273 -14.60 -6.22 6.50
N ALA A 274 -14.08 -7.16 7.30
CA ALA A 274 -14.66 -7.44 8.61
C ALA A 274 -14.64 -6.20 9.52
N LEU A 275 -13.50 -5.51 9.60
CA LEU A 275 -13.33 -4.30 10.41
C LEU A 275 -14.19 -3.15 9.88
N TYR A 276 -14.23 -2.97 8.56
CA TYR A 276 -15.06 -1.96 7.91
C TYR A 276 -16.56 -2.21 8.09
N GLY A 277 -16.98 -3.47 8.00
CA GLY A 277 -18.35 -3.89 8.30
C GLY A 277 -18.75 -3.58 9.74
N LEU A 278 -17.86 -3.87 10.71
CA LEU A 278 -18.07 -3.49 12.10
C LEU A 278 -18.25 -1.98 12.27
N LEU A 279 -17.43 -1.15 11.60
CA LEU A 279 -17.60 0.31 11.63
C LEU A 279 -18.99 0.75 11.16
N ARG A 280 -19.54 0.08 10.14
CA ARG A 280 -20.84 0.43 9.54
C ARG A 280 -22.05 -0.10 10.30
N MET A 281 -21.90 -1.16 11.08
CA MET A 281 -22.98 -1.73 11.89
C MET A 281 -23.33 -0.87 13.11
N PHE A 282 -22.48 0.09 13.48
CA PHE A 282 -22.66 0.95 14.64
C PHE A 282 -22.83 2.42 14.25
N PRO A 283 -23.53 3.23 15.06
CA PRO A 283 -23.58 4.68 14.91
C PRO A 283 -22.17 5.32 14.93
N GLN A 284 -21.95 6.37 14.14
CA GLN A 284 -20.63 7.00 13.96
C GLN A 284 -20.03 7.57 15.26
N ASN A 285 -20.87 8.03 16.19
CA ASN A 285 -20.45 8.50 17.52
C ASN A 285 -19.88 7.38 18.40
N MET A 286 -20.09 6.12 18.05
CA MET A 286 -19.55 4.95 18.75
C MET A 286 -18.40 4.28 18.00
N SER A 287 -17.87 4.88 16.93
CA SER A 287 -16.86 4.26 16.03
C SER A 287 -15.62 3.68 16.72
N LEU A 288 -15.20 4.23 17.86
CA LEU A 288 -14.10 3.70 18.68
C LEU A 288 -14.36 2.26 19.16
N PHE A 289 -15.60 1.96 19.56
CA PHE A 289 -15.96 0.65 20.11
C PHE A 289 -15.79 -0.51 19.09
N PRO A 290 -16.41 -0.47 17.89
CA PRO A 290 -16.30 -1.54 16.92
C PRO A 290 -14.94 -1.62 16.22
N THR A 291 -14.20 -0.51 16.11
CA THR A 291 -12.95 -0.49 15.32
C THR A 291 -11.67 -0.59 16.13
N VAL A 292 -11.70 -0.24 17.42
CA VAL A 292 -10.52 -0.29 18.29
C VAL A 292 -10.74 -1.23 19.45
N ILE A 293 -11.83 -1.04 20.22
CA ILE A 293 -12.05 -1.81 21.46
C ILE A 293 -12.32 -3.29 21.14
N LEU A 294 -13.26 -3.61 20.26
CA LEU A 294 -13.59 -5.00 19.92
C LEU A 294 -12.38 -5.76 19.33
N PRO A 295 -11.70 -5.27 18.28
CA PRO A 295 -10.50 -5.93 17.76
C PRO A 295 -9.35 -5.97 18.77
N GLY A 296 -9.21 -4.94 19.61
CA GLY A 296 -8.21 -4.89 20.67
C GLY A 296 -8.43 -5.96 21.73
N VAL A 297 -9.67 -6.12 22.21
CA VAL A 297 -10.04 -7.21 23.13
C VAL A 297 -9.82 -8.57 22.50
N PHE A 298 -10.23 -8.76 21.24
CA PHE A 298 -9.98 -10.01 20.50
C PHE A 298 -8.48 -10.33 20.41
N THR A 299 -7.67 -9.33 20.10
CA THR A 299 -6.20 -9.45 20.04
C THR A 299 -5.61 -9.81 21.40
N MET A 300 -6.06 -9.15 22.48
CA MET A 300 -5.61 -9.44 23.84
C MET A 300 -5.99 -10.86 24.27
N VAL A 301 -7.21 -11.32 23.94
CA VAL A 301 -7.63 -12.70 24.20
C VAL A 301 -6.75 -13.69 23.44
N LEU A 302 -6.42 -13.41 22.17
CA LEU A 302 -5.49 -14.24 21.39
C LEU A 302 -4.10 -14.26 22.03
N LEU A 303 -3.52 -13.11 22.37
CA LEU A 303 -2.19 -13.04 22.99
C LEU A 303 -2.14 -13.80 24.31
N LEU A 304 -3.17 -13.66 25.15
CA LEU A 304 -3.25 -14.30 26.46
C LEU A 304 -3.75 -15.76 26.41
N LEU A 305 -4.14 -16.24 25.23
CA LEU A 305 -4.76 -17.55 25.07
C LEU A 305 -3.97 -18.72 25.71
N PRO A 306 -2.63 -18.80 25.62
CA PRO A 306 -1.88 -19.89 26.24
C PRO A 306 -2.08 -20.00 27.76
N TRP A 307 -2.37 -18.88 28.42
CA TRP A 307 -2.61 -18.82 29.86
C TRP A 307 -4.10 -18.86 30.24
N LEU A 308 -4.98 -18.47 29.33
CA LEU A 308 -6.43 -18.55 29.52
C LEU A 308 -6.98 -19.98 29.32
N ASP A 309 -6.42 -20.74 28.37
CA ASP A 309 -6.85 -22.11 28.09
C ASP A 309 -6.27 -23.11 29.10
N ARG A 310 -7.03 -23.34 30.18
CA ARG A 310 -6.68 -24.26 31.28
C ARG A 310 -6.83 -25.75 30.93
N ASN A 311 -7.37 -26.11 29.77
CA ASN A 311 -7.55 -27.52 29.42
C ASN A 311 -6.17 -28.14 29.10
N PRO A 312 -5.71 -29.19 29.80
CA PRO A 312 -4.39 -29.76 29.53
C PRO A 312 -4.33 -30.53 28.19
N SER A 313 -5.48 -30.97 27.68
CA SER A 313 -5.55 -31.77 26.46
C SER A 313 -5.32 -30.92 25.21
N ARG A 314 -4.64 -31.50 24.22
CA ARG A 314 -4.50 -30.98 22.84
C ARG A 314 -5.51 -31.61 21.89
N MET A 315 -6.10 -32.74 22.25
CA MET A 315 -7.09 -33.45 21.42
C MET A 315 -8.31 -32.58 21.13
N LEU A 316 -8.65 -32.48 19.85
CA LEU A 316 -9.74 -31.62 19.40
C LEU A 316 -11.09 -32.02 20.02
N SER A 317 -11.35 -33.33 20.14
CA SER A 317 -12.58 -33.89 20.74
C SER A 317 -12.76 -33.52 22.22
N ARG A 318 -11.66 -33.25 22.94
CA ARG A 318 -11.65 -32.85 24.36
C ARG A 318 -11.67 -31.33 24.55
N ARG A 319 -11.59 -30.55 23.47
CA ARG A 319 -11.53 -29.07 23.47
C ARG A 319 -12.75 -28.44 22.80
N LYS A 320 -13.95 -29.00 23.03
CA LYS A 320 -15.21 -28.58 22.39
C LYS A 320 -15.49 -27.09 22.54
N ALA A 321 -15.27 -26.51 23.73
CA ALA A 321 -15.47 -25.07 23.95
C ALA A 321 -14.56 -24.21 23.07
N MET A 322 -13.26 -24.53 23.01
CA MET A 322 -12.31 -23.83 22.15
C MET A 322 -12.64 -23.98 20.67
N LEU A 323 -13.06 -25.19 20.25
CA LEU A 323 -13.52 -25.42 18.88
C LEU A 323 -14.75 -24.56 18.56
N SER A 324 -15.76 -24.56 19.42
CA SER A 324 -16.97 -23.75 19.24
C SER A 324 -16.65 -22.25 19.17
N ILE A 325 -15.80 -21.74 20.05
CA ILE A 325 -15.36 -20.34 20.03
C ILE A 325 -14.64 -20.03 18.71
N SER A 326 -13.72 -20.90 18.28
CA SER A 326 -12.95 -20.70 17.04
C SER A 326 -13.87 -20.70 15.81
N VAL A 327 -14.82 -21.64 15.73
CA VAL A 327 -15.80 -21.73 14.65
C VAL A 327 -16.70 -20.50 14.64
N LEU A 328 -17.20 -20.08 15.81
CA LEU A 328 -18.01 -18.86 15.93
C LEU A 328 -17.22 -17.62 15.51
N SER A 329 -15.97 -17.46 15.96
CA SER A 329 -15.12 -16.32 15.56
C SER A 329 -14.90 -16.28 14.05
N VAL A 330 -14.56 -17.42 13.42
CA VAL A 330 -14.39 -17.49 11.97
C VAL A 330 -15.70 -17.20 11.24
N ALA A 331 -16.82 -17.80 11.68
CA ALA A 331 -18.13 -17.56 11.09
C ALA A 331 -18.56 -16.09 11.21
N THR A 332 -18.30 -15.44 12.35
CA THR A 332 -18.56 -14.01 12.53
C THR A 332 -17.69 -13.16 11.61
N ILE A 333 -16.38 -13.42 11.54
CA ILE A 333 -15.47 -12.66 10.65
C ILE A 333 -15.89 -12.79 9.18
N VAL A 334 -16.19 -14.02 8.73
CA VAL A 334 -16.65 -14.29 7.36
C VAL A 334 -18.03 -13.64 7.11
N GLY A 335 -18.96 -13.78 8.04
CA GLY A 335 -20.30 -13.20 7.94
C GLY A 335 -20.26 -11.67 7.81
N VAL A 336 -19.48 -11.00 8.66
CA VAL A 336 -19.31 -9.54 8.61
C VAL A 336 -18.56 -9.11 7.35
N THR A 337 -17.57 -9.89 6.90
CA THR A 337 -16.87 -9.66 5.63
C THR A 337 -17.83 -9.68 4.44
N ILE A 338 -18.70 -10.69 4.36
CA ILE A 338 -19.70 -10.82 3.28
C ILE A 338 -20.73 -9.69 3.37
N TYR A 339 -21.20 -9.36 4.57
CA TYR A 339 -22.10 -8.23 4.80
C TYR A 339 -21.49 -6.92 4.29
N SER A 340 -20.25 -6.63 4.70
CA SER A 340 -19.51 -5.44 4.25
C SER A 340 -19.34 -5.40 2.74
N ALA A 341 -18.93 -6.52 2.13
CA ALA A 341 -18.75 -6.61 0.68
C ALA A 341 -20.04 -6.31 -0.09
N LYS A 342 -21.19 -6.83 0.38
CA LYS A 342 -22.50 -6.58 -0.24
C LYS A 342 -22.91 -5.12 -0.16
N ILE A 343 -22.70 -4.47 0.99
CA ILE A 343 -23.07 -3.06 1.16
C ILE A 343 -22.17 -2.16 0.33
N ILE A 344 -20.85 -2.36 0.39
CA ILE A 344 -19.89 -1.60 -0.43
C ILE A 344 -20.30 -1.71 -1.89
N GLY A 345 -20.50 -2.94 -2.41
CA GLY A 345 -20.90 -3.16 -3.80
C GLY A 345 -22.23 -2.49 -4.17
N ALA A 346 -23.22 -2.48 -3.28
CA ALA A 346 -24.51 -1.86 -3.54
C ALA A 346 -24.45 -0.32 -3.57
N GLU A 347 -23.61 0.31 -2.76
CA GLU A 347 -23.37 1.76 -2.79
C GLU A 347 -22.54 2.14 -4.00
N GLN A 348 -21.52 1.35 -4.27
CA GLN A 348 -20.66 1.49 -5.41
C GLN A 348 -21.42 1.43 -6.73
N ALA A 349 -22.40 0.53 -6.86
CA ALA A 349 -23.27 0.44 -8.04
C ALA A 349 -24.18 1.66 -8.24
N LYS A 350 -24.42 2.45 -7.18
CA LYS A 350 -25.24 3.67 -7.23
C LYS A 350 -24.41 4.95 -7.37
N SER A 351 -23.10 4.87 -7.16
CA SER A 351 -22.22 6.04 -7.20
C SER A 351 -22.06 6.54 -8.64
N PRO A 352 -22.17 7.86 -8.89
CA PRO A 352 -21.89 8.44 -10.19
C PRO A 352 -20.39 8.49 -10.51
N VAL A 353 -19.53 8.20 -9.53
CA VAL A 353 -18.07 8.24 -9.67
C VAL A 353 -17.54 6.88 -10.12
N GLY A 354 -16.76 6.91 -11.20
CA GLY A 354 -16.18 5.70 -11.79
C GLY A 354 -15.28 4.95 -10.81
N GLN A 355 -15.57 3.66 -10.62
CA GLN A 355 -14.68 2.68 -9.97
C GLN A 355 -13.92 1.82 -10.97
N THR A 356 -14.11 2.13 -12.26
CA THR A 356 -13.50 1.39 -13.36
C THR A 356 -11.99 1.59 -13.31
N PRO A 357 -11.21 0.50 -13.22
CA PRO A 357 -9.77 0.58 -13.29
C PRO A 357 -9.31 1.17 -14.63
N VAL A 358 -8.22 1.93 -14.59
CA VAL A 358 -7.52 2.45 -15.79
C VAL A 358 -6.67 1.36 -16.42
N VAL A 359 -6.06 0.50 -15.60
CA VAL A 359 -5.35 -0.70 -16.04
C VAL A 359 -5.65 -1.85 -15.07
N GLY A 360 -5.40 -3.10 -15.49
CA GLY A 360 -5.68 -4.26 -14.65
C GLY A 360 -7.01 -4.94 -14.93
N TYR A 361 -7.33 -5.92 -14.09
CA TYR A 361 -8.58 -6.65 -14.15
C TYR A 361 -9.76 -5.70 -14.00
N GLY A 362 -10.74 -5.80 -14.91
CA GLY A 362 -11.90 -4.92 -14.95
C GLY A 362 -11.70 -3.59 -15.69
N ALA A 363 -10.49 -3.28 -16.19
CA ALA A 363 -10.28 -2.15 -17.09
C ALA A 363 -10.89 -2.44 -18.49
N PRO A 364 -11.46 -1.44 -19.18
CA PRO A 364 -12.00 -1.63 -20.51
C PRO A 364 -10.89 -1.99 -21.51
N ALA A 365 -11.20 -2.83 -22.50
CA ALA A 365 -10.22 -3.37 -23.47
C ALA A 365 -9.41 -2.28 -24.20
N ASN A 366 -10.00 -1.09 -24.36
CA ASN A 366 -9.37 0.05 -25.05
C ASN A 366 -8.48 0.91 -24.12
N ALA A 367 -8.51 0.69 -22.79
CA ALA A 367 -7.67 1.43 -21.85
C ALA A 367 -6.17 1.10 -21.97
N ALA A 368 -5.85 -0.03 -22.62
CA ALA A 368 -4.49 -0.45 -22.93
C ALA A 368 -3.83 0.35 -24.08
N GLN A 369 -4.54 1.28 -24.74
CA GLN A 369 -4.07 1.90 -26.00
C GLN A 369 -3.54 3.33 -25.92
N GLU A 370 -3.37 3.93 -24.74
CA GLU A 370 -2.43 5.06 -24.63
C GLU A 370 -1.03 4.53 -24.35
N GLY A 371 -0.42 3.95 -25.40
CA GLY A 371 1.04 3.84 -25.43
C GLY A 371 1.61 5.26 -25.46
N PRO A 372 2.51 5.65 -24.55
CA PRO A 372 3.12 6.95 -24.65
C PRO A 372 4.13 6.93 -25.79
N ALA A 373 4.16 8.03 -26.52
CA ALA A 373 5.37 8.51 -27.16
C ALA A 373 6.54 8.38 -26.16
N PRO A 374 7.75 8.00 -26.61
CA PRO A 374 8.86 7.69 -25.72
C PRO A 374 9.01 8.76 -24.64
N VAL A 375 8.91 8.33 -23.38
CA VAL A 375 9.23 9.15 -22.22
C VAL A 375 10.72 9.46 -22.32
N LYS A 376 11.04 10.58 -22.97
CA LYS A 376 12.30 11.27 -22.68
C LYS A 376 12.18 11.68 -21.23
N LEU A 377 12.98 11.04 -20.38
CA LEU A 377 13.38 11.59 -19.11
C LEU A 377 13.69 13.07 -19.36
N SER A 378 12.85 13.95 -18.83
CA SER A 378 13.11 15.38 -18.77
C SER A 378 14.24 15.58 -17.76
N ALA A 379 15.45 15.17 -18.13
CA ALA A 379 16.64 15.85 -17.66
C ALA A 379 16.44 17.33 -17.97
N ALA A 380 16.73 18.20 -17.01
CA ALA A 380 16.81 19.63 -17.26
C ALA A 380 17.61 19.81 -18.55
N GLY A 381 16.92 20.22 -19.63
CA GLY A 381 17.51 20.29 -20.95
C GLY A 381 18.68 21.26 -20.89
N PRO A 382 19.79 20.97 -21.58
CA PRO A 382 20.87 21.94 -21.72
C PRO A 382 20.29 23.25 -22.27
N PRO A 383 20.85 24.42 -21.90
CA PRO A 383 20.34 25.70 -22.37
C PRO A 383 20.39 25.72 -23.90
N GLY A 384 19.22 25.66 -24.54
CA GLY A 384 19.07 25.60 -26.01
C GLY A 384 18.16 24.52 -26.59
N ALA A 385 17.55 23.65 -25.78
CA ALA A 385 16.53 22.72 -26.29
C ALA A 385 15.25 23.45 -26.77
N ALA A 386 14.60 22.91 -27.80
CA ALA A 386 13.36 23.46 -28.37
C ALA A 386 12.28 23.63 -27.28
N PRO A 387 11.52 24.76 -27.28
CA PRO A 387 10.62 25.08 -26.18
C PRO A 387 9.58 23.99 -25.95
N ALA A 388 9.42 23.59 -24.69
CA ALA A 388 8.31 22.75 -24.28
C ALA A 388 6.98 23.47 -24.57
N SER A 389 5.93 22.73 -24.92
CA SER A 389 4.63 23.34 -25.21
C SER A 389 4.14 24.10 -23.96
N GLY A 390 3.55 25.29 -24.14
CA GLY A 390 3.14 26.12 -23.00
C GLY A 390 2.18 25.42 -22.04
N GLN A 391 1.36 24.51 -22.56
CA GLN A 391 0.49 23.64 -21.77
C GLN A 391 1.29 22.68 -20.88
N SER A 392 2.34 22.04 -21.40
CA SER A 392 3.17 21.11 -20.62
C SER A 392 3.92 21.85 -19.49
N VAL A 393 4.44 23.04 -19.78
CA VAL A 393 5.10 23.88 -18.78
C VAL A 393 4.10 24.32 -17.71
N PHE A 394 2.87 24.70 -18.10
CA PHE A 394 1.81 25.08 -17.17
C PHE A 394 1.41 23.92 -16.24
N SER A 395 1.16 22.74 -16.82
CA SER A 395 0.78 21.55 -16.07
C SER A 395 1.85 21.14 -15.06
N ALA A 396 3.12 21.19 -15.44
CA ALA A 396 4.23 20.80 -14.58
C ALA A 396 4.53 21.81 -13.44
N ASN A 397 4.31 23.11 -13.67
CA ASN A 397 4.86 24.16 -12.79
C ASN A 397 3.82 25.10 -12.16
N CYS A 398 2.67 25.30 -12.80
CA CYS A 398 1.72 26.36 -12.42
C CYS A 398 0.37 25.82 -11.94
N SER A 399 -0.01 24.62 -12.40
CA SER A 399 -1.32 24.01 -12.16
C SER A 399 -1.62 23.70 -10.68
N SER A 400 -0.59 23.44 -9.87
CA SER A 400 -0.73 23.13 -8.44
C SER A 400 -1.30 24.31 -7.64
N CYS A 401 -1.07 25.53 -8.11
CA CYS A 401 -1.54 26.75 -7.46
C CYS A 401 -2.74 27.36 -8.20
N HIS A 402 -2.66 27.43 -9.53
CA HIS A 402 -3.71 28.07 -10.33
C HIS A 402 -4.82 27.12 -10.79
N GLY A 403 -4.73 25.83 -10.47
CA GLY A 403 -5.65 24.79 -10.93
C GLY A 403 -5.42 24.39 -12.39
N ALA A 404 -5.86 23.19 -12.76
CA ALA A 404 -5.69 22.66 -14.12
C ALA A 404 -6.37 23.50 -15.20
N ASN A 405 -7.43 24.24 -14.84
CA ASN A 405 -8.20 25.11 -15.73
C ASN A 405 -7.99 26.60 -15.43
N GLY A 406 -6.93 26.97 -14.70
CA GLY A 406 -6.63 28.36 -14.37
C GLY A 406 -7.67 29.02 -13.46
N GLN A 407 -8.47 28.26 -12.70
CA GLN A 407 -9.50 28.79 -11.81
C GLN A 407 -8.98 29.45 -10.53
N GLY A 408 -7.72 29.20 -10.16
CA GLY A 408 -7.14 29.68 -8.91
C GLY A 408 -7.80 29.09 -7.65
N LEU A 409 -7.53 29.71 -6.51
CA LEU A 409 -8.14 29.39 -5.22
C LEU A 409 -8.78 30.67 -4.67
N PRO A 410 -10.11 30.72 -4.47
CA PRO A 410 -10.80 31.93 -4.00
C PRO A 410 -10.15 32.53 -2.76
N GLY A 411 -9.84 33.84 -2.79
CA GLY A 411 -9.22 34.58 -1.68
C GLY A 411 -7.71 34.38 -1.48
N ALA A 412 -7.11 33.35 -2.08
CA ALA A 412 -5.69 33.02 -1.88
C ALA A 412 -4.85 33.11 -3.17
N ILE A 413 -5.34 32.55 -4.28
CA ILE A 413 -4.61 32.49 -5.56
C ILE A 413 -5.55 33.00 -6.66
N PRO A 414 -5.18 34.05 -7.41
CA PRO A 414 -6.06 34.62 -8.41
C PRO A 414 -6.33 33.64 -9.56
N PRO A 415 -7.56 33.66 -10.13
CA PRO A 415 -7.85 32.94 -11.36
C PRO A 415 -7.02 33.51 -12.51
N LEU A 416 -6.50 32.64 -13.36
CA LEU A 416 -5.92 32.98 -14.65
C LEU A 416 -6.94 32.93 -15.78
N ALA A 417 -8.04 32.19 -15.61
CA ALA A 417 -9.15 32.13 -16.55
C ALA A 417 -9.93 33.45 -16.58
N ALA A 418 -10.33 33.88 -17.78
CA ALA A 418 -11.08 35.12 -18.03
C ALA A 418 -10.53 36.32 -17.23
N ASN A 419 -9.19 36.48 -17.23
CA ASN A 419 -8.50 37.45 -16.39
C ASN A 419 -7.99 38.62 -17.23
N ALA A 420 -8.50 39.83 -16.97
CA ALA A 420 -8.12 41.04 -17.71
C ALA A 420 -6.64 41.41 -17.53
N TYR A 421 -6.04 41.10 -16.37
CA TYR A 421 -4.62 41.30 -16.11
C TYR A 421 -3.75 40.42 -17.02
N VAL A 422 -4.19 39.16 -17.21
CA VAL A 422 -3.54 38.21 -18.11
C VAL A 422 -3.77 38.56 -19.57
N ALA A 423 -5.00 38.97 -19.93
CA ALA A 423 -5.38 39.28 -21.30
C ALA A 423 -4.87 40.65 -21.80
N GLY A 424 -4.44 41.53 -20.89
CA GLY A 424 -3.94 42.86 -21.20
C GLY A 424 -2.48 42.90 -21.68
N ASN A 425 -1.76 43.95 -21.25
CA ASN A 425 -0.35 44.14 -21.59
C ASN A 425 0.49 42.93 -21.12
N PRO A 426 1.33 42.33 -21.98
CA PRO A 426 2.15 41.19 -21.58
C PRO A 426 3.25 41.54 -20.56
N LYS A 427 3.74 42.80 -20.50
CA LYS A 427 4.89 43.17 -19.65
C LYS A 427 4.67 42.88 -18.15
N PRO A 428 3.56 43.28 -17.50
CA PRO A 428 3.31 42.97 -16.09
C PRO A 428 3.19 41.47 -15.81
N VAL A 429 2.60 40.70 -16.73
CA VAL A 429 2.48 39.25 -16.61
C VAL A 429 3.86 38.58 -16.68
N ILE A 430 4.71 39.01 -17.62
CA ILE A 430 6.08 38.54 -17.74
C ILE A 430 6.86 38.88 -16.46
N ALA A 431 6.77 40.11 -15.96
CA ALA A 431 7.45 40.53 -14.74
C ALA A 431 7.00 39.70 -13.52
N THR A 432 5.70 39.40 -13.42
CA THR A 432 5.12 38.58 -12.33
C THR A 432 5.65 37.15 -12.35
N VAL A 433 5.73 36.52 -13.53
CA VAL A 433 6.25 35.15 -13.66
C VAL A 433 7.76 35.12 -13.42
N VAL A 434 8.50 36.08 -13.99
CA VAL A 434 9.96 36.14 -13.87
C VAL A 434 10.39 36.41 -12.43
N ASN A 435 9.83 37.45 -11.80
CA ASN A 435 10.29 37.94 -10.50
C ASN A 435 9.47 37.45 -9.31
N GLY A 436 8.36 36.75 -9.56
CA GLY A 436 7.39 36.43 -8.51
C GLY A 436 6.60 37.68 -8.09
N MET A 437 5.73 37.50 -7.10
CA MET A 437 4.92 38.58 -6.56
C MET A 437 4.63 38.34 -5.08
N HIS A 438 4.73 39.41 -4.29
CA HIS A 438 4.28 39.45 -2.91
C HIS A 438 3.37 40.66 -2.71
N GLY A 439 2.21 40.46 -2.10
CA GLY A 439 1.27 41.52 -1.78
C GLY A 439 -0.10 41.34 -2.45
N GLN A 440 -0.91 42.40 -2.39
CA GLN A 440 -2.27 42.37 -2.89
C GLN A 440 -2.35 42.62 -4.40
N ILE A 441 -3.03 41.73 -5.11
CA ILE A 441 -3.44 41.92 -6.50
C ILE A 441 -4.97 41.89 -6.60
N LYS A 442 -5.55 42.81 -7.36
CA LYS A 442 -6.97 42.77 -7.71
C LYS A 442 -7.16 42.13 -9.07
N VAL A 443 -7.94 41.05 -9.10
CA VAL A 443 -8.31 40.33 -10.32
C VAL A 443 -9.82 40.21 -10.35
N ASN A 444 -10.45 40.64 -11.44
CA ASN A 444 -11.90 40.58 -11.65
C ASN A 444 -12.73 41.15 -10.48
N GLY A 445 -12.26 42.23 -9.85
CA GLY A 445 -12.93 42.89 -8.73
C GLY A 445 -12.66 42.30 -7.34
N ALA A 446 -12.05 41.11 -7.24
CA ALA A 446 -11.66 40.49 -5.98
C ALA A 446 -10.18 40.75 -5.65
N ALA A 447 -9.88 41.00 -4.38
CA ALA A 447 -8.51 41.15 -3.90
C ALA A 447 -7.95 39.78 -3.47
N TYR A 448 -6.72 39.49 -3.90
CA TYR A 448 -5.98 38.28 -3.56
C TYR A 448 -4.68 38.71 -2.87
N ASN A 449 -4.37 38.10 -1.73
CA ASN A 449 -3.15 38.39 -0.98
C ASN A 449 -2.34 37.10 -0.83
N GLY A 450 -1.48 36.85 -1.81
CA GLY A 450 -0.70 35.62 -1.92
C GLY A 450 0.74 35.88 -2.32
N ALA A 451 1.58 34.88 -2.11
CA ALA A 451 2.97 34.88 -2.57
C ALA A 451 3.10 33.98 -3.80
N MET A 452 3.52 34.54 -4.93
CA MET A 452 3.88 33.80 -6.13
C MET A 452 5.41 33.70 -6.21
N PRO A 453 5.98 32.48 -6.30
CA PRO A 453 7.42 32.32 -6.41
C PRO A 453 7.96 32.85 -7.74
N ALA A 454 9.20 33.33 -7.72
CA ALA A 454 9.93 33.72 -8.92
C ALA A 454 10.36 32.50 -9.74
N TRP A 455 10.25 32.59 -11.06
CA TRP A 455 10.68 31.54 -12.00
C TRP A 455 11.97 31.88 -12.76
N LYS A 456 12.53 33.09 -12.57
CA LYS A 456 13.89 33.43 -13.02
C LYS A 456 14.90 32.41 -12.49
N GLY A 457 15.67 31.81 -13.39
CA GLY A 457 16.67 30.80 -13.07
C GLY A 457 16.12 29.37 -12.84
N LYS A 458 14.79 29.19 -12.83
CA LYS A 458 14.14 27.87 -12.73
C LYS A 458 13.56 27.39 -14.06
N LEU A 459 13.06 28.32 -14.88
CA LEU A 459 12.59 28.04 -16.24
C LEU A 459 13.43 28.83 -17.26
N GLY A 460 13.62 28.23 -18.44
CA GLY A 460 14.28 28.90 -19.55
C GLY A 460 13.42 30.05 -20.11
N PRO A 461 14.03 31.07 -20.76
CA PRO A 461 13.27 32.18 -21.35
C PRO A 461 12.24 31.73 -22.39
N ALA A 462 12.52 30.63 -23.10
CA ALA A 462 11.62 30.04 -24.08
C ALA A 462 10.41 29.35 -23.42
N ASP A 463 10.61 28.67 -22.30
CA ASP A 463 9.54 28.01 -21.53
C ASP A 463 8.65 29.04 -20.82
N ILE A 464 9.24 30.13 -20.32
CA ILE A 464 8.49 31.27 -19.77
C ILE A 464 7.64 31.92 -20.86
N ALA A 465 8.18 32.12 -22.06
CA ALA A 465 7.43 32.66 -23.18
C ALA A 465 6.28 31.73 -23.60
N SER A 466 6.53 30.41 -23.66
CA SER A 466 5.52 29.43 -24.07
C SER A 466 4.39 29.30 -23.04
N VAL A 467 4.70 29.23 -21.74
CA VAL A 467 3.69 29.10 -20.67
C VAL A 467 2.81 30.34 -20.57
N ILE A 468 3.40 31.54 -20.68
CA ILE A 468 2.63 32.79 -20.65
C ILE A 468 1.75 32.88 -21.90
N SER A 469 2.26 32.50 -23.07
CA SER A 469 1.46 32.47 -24.31
C SER A 469 0.26 31.54 -24.18
N TYR A 470 0.46 30.34 -23.63
CA TYR A 470 -0.63 29.39 -23.37
C TYR A 470 -1.68 29.98 -22.43
N ILE A 471 -1.27 30.50 -21.27
CA ILE A 471 -2.17 31.14 -20.29
C ILE A 471 -2.98 32.28 -20.94
N ARG A 472 -2.36 33.08 -21.81
CA ARG A 472 -2.97 34.24 -22.51
C ARG A 472 -3.96 33.86 -23.61
N SER A 473 -3.88 32.63 -24.10
CA SER A 473 -4.78 32.08 -25.14
C SER A 473 -5.81 31.08 -24.60
N SER A 474 -5.67 30.63 -23.35
CA SER A 474 -6.51 29.60 -22.75
C SER A 474 -7.61 30.18 -21.86
N TRP A 475 -8.64 29.36 -21.59
CA TRP A 475 -9.70 29.62 -20.61
C TRP A 475 -10.39 30.98 -20.75
N GLY A 476 -10.73 31.34 -22.00
CA GLY A 476 -11.45 32.56 -22.32
C GLY A 476 -10.57 33.80 -22.48
N ASN A 477 -9.25 33.71 -22.28
CA ASN A 477 -8.32 34.78 -22.59
C ASN A 477 -8.08 34.84 -24.11
N LYS A 478 -8.19 36.03 -24.71
CA LYS A 478 -7.99 36.27 -26.15
C LYS A 478 -6.85 37.24 -26.40
N ALA A 479 -5.65 36.91 -25.92
CA ALA A 479 -4.49 37.79 -26.01
C ALA A 479 -3.36 37.18 -26.84
N GLY A 480 -2.61 38.04 -27.53
CA GLY A 480 -1.50 37.64 -28.39
C GLY A 480 -0.35 36.96 -27.63
N PRO A 481 0.46 36.13 -28.32
CA PRO A 481 1.55 35.39 -27.71
C PRO A 481 2.66 36.31 -27.19
N VAL A 482 3.47 35.77 -26.28
CA VAL A 482 4.68 36.41 -25.74
C VAL A 482 5.90 35.83 -26.42
N THR A 483 6.81 36.69 -26.86
CA THR A 483 8.06 36.28 -27.52
C THR A 483 9.20 36.08 -26.52
N VAL A 484 10.18 35.27 -26.90
CA VAL A 484 11.38 35.04 -26.07
C VAL A 484 12.15 36.33 -25.81
N ASP A 485 12.18 37.26 -26.76
CA ASP A 485 12.86 38.55 -26.60
C ASP A 485 12.17 39.45 -25.58
N GLN A 486 10.83 39.40 -25.50
CA GLN A 486 10.07 40.11 -24.47
C GLN A 486 10.39 39.57 -23.07
N VAL A 487 10.62 38.26 -22.92
CA VAL A 487 11.05 37.64 -21.66
C VAL A 487 12.50 37.98 -21.34
N LYS A 488 13.41 37.88 -22.31
CA LYS A 488 14.83 38.24 -22.13
C LYS A 488 15.00 39.70 -21.70
N ALA A 489 14.17 40.61 -22.20
CA ALA A 489 14.16 42.01 -21.80
C ALA A 489 13.80 42.24 -20.32
N GLN A 490 13.15 41.27 -19.66
CA GLN A 490 12.81 41.30 -18.22
C GLN A 490 13.80 40.51 -17.36
N LEU A 491 14.75 39.80 -17.99
CA LEU A 491 15.78 39.02 -17.29
C LEU A 491 17.08 39.80 -17.08
N LYS A 492 17.32 40.84 -17.90
CA LYS A 492 18.32 41.88 -17.65
C LYS A 492 17.90 42.71 -16.45
#